data_AF-C6J6X3-F1
#
_entry.id   AF-C6J6X3-F1
#
_cell.length_a   1.000
_cell.length_b   1.000
_cell.length_c   1.000
_cell.angle_alpha   90.00
_cell.angle_beta   90.00
_cell.angle_gamma   90.00
#
_symmetry.space_group_name_H-M   'P 1'
#
loop_
_entity.id
_entity.type
_entity.pdbx_description
1 polymer ?
#
loop_
_entity_poly.entity_id
_entity_poly.type
_entity_poly.pdbx_seq_one_letter_code
_entity_poly.pdbx_strand_id
1 'polypeptide(L)'
;GSGAALEVADVVLMNDSIERIAETISLARRARRIVKQNLVFAGAVILMLIVSNFAAGIPLPFGVVGHEGSTLLVILNGLRLLR
;
A
#
# COMPACT_ATOMS: atom_id res chain seq x y z
N GLY A 1 21.08 -27.55 3.71
CA GLY A 1 19.68 -27.94 3.44
C GLY A 1 19.57 -28.37 2.00
N SER A 2 19.01 -29.55 1.73
CA SER A 2 18.89 -30.11 0.38
C SER A 2 17.98 -29.23 -0.49
N GLY A 3 18.34 -29.07 -1.77
CA GLY A 3 17.67 -28.18 -2.72
C GLY A 3 16.15 -28.36 -2.83
N ALA A 4 15.62 -29.53 -2.47
CA ALA A 4 14.18 -29.79 -2.42
C ALA A 4 13.43 -28.95 -1.37
N ALA A 5 14.08 -28.55 -0.27
CA ALA A 5 13.45 -27.68 0.73
C ALA A 5 13.40 -26.20 0.29
N LEU A 6 14.27 -25.80 -0.64
CA LEU A 6 14.29 -24.44 -1.20
C LEU A 6 13.21 -24.22 -2.24
N GLU A 7 12.84 -25.27 -2.98
CA GLU A 7 11.91 -25.22 -4.11
C GLU A 7 10.44 -25.02 -3.68
N VAL A 8 10.10 -25.38 -2.44
CA VAL A 8 8.72 -25.29 -1.89
C VAL A 8 8.58 -24.18 -0.84
N ALA A 9 9.68 -23.52 -0.47
CA ALA A 9 9.65 -22.51 0.58
C ALA A 9 9.26 -21.13 0.02
N ASP A 10 8.19 -20.54 0.56
CA ASP A 10 7.81 -19.14 0.29
C ASP A 10 8.88 -18.13 0.78
N VAL A 11 9.74 -18.56 1.72
CA VAL A 11 10.82 -17.75 2.31
C VAL A 11 12.05 -18.62 2.52
N VAL A 12 13.17 -18.24 1.90
CA VAL A 12 14.47 -18.88 2.04
C VAL A 12 15.41 -18.00 2.87
N LEU A 13 15.96 -18.56 3.95
CA LEU A 13 16.96 -17.91 4.78
C LEU A 13 18.35 -18.23 4.22
N MET A 14 19.02 -17.23 3.62
CA MET A 14 20.40 -17.37 3.13
C MET A 14 21.46 -17.28 4.24
N ASN A 15 21.06 -16.96 5.48
CA ASN A 15 21.98 -16.76 6.61
C ASN A 15 21.41 -17.42 7.88
N ASP A 16 22.22 -18.13 8.66
CA ASP A 16 21.81 -18.98 9.80
C ASP A 16 21.35 -18.21 11.06
N SER A 17 21.01 -16.93 10.96
CA SER A 17 20.61 -16.09 12.09
C SER A 17 19.08 -16.03 12.24
N ILE A 18 18.55 -16.92 13.08
CA ILE A 18 17.11 -17.03 13.42
C ILE A 18 16.54 -15.69 13.96
N GLU A 19 17.37 -14.87 14.61
CA GLU A 19 17.00 -13.53 15.10
C GLU A 19 16.56 -12.58 13.99
N ARG A 20 17.12 -12.71 12.77
CA ARG A 20 16.72 -11.91 11.60
C ARG A 20 15.30 -12.21 11.13
N ILE A 21 14.75 -13.39 11.46
CA ILE A 21 13.36 -13.74 11.15
C ILE A 21 12.41 -12.85 11.97
N ALA A 22 12.70 -12.64 13.26
CA ALA A 22 11.88 -11.80 14.12
C ALA A 22 11.89 -10.34 13.63
N GLU A 23 13.07 -9.83 13.23
CA GLU A 23 13.20 -8.50 12.62
C GLU A 23 12.43 -8.39 11.30
N THR A 24 12.55 -9.38 10.43
CA THR A 24 11.85 -9.42 9.12
C THR A 24 10.33 -9.43 9.31
N ILE A 25 9.82 -10.21 10.27
CA ILE A 25 8.39 -10.22 10.61
C ILE A 25 7.95 -8.84 11.15
N SER A 26 8.77 -8.20 11.98
CA SER A 26 8.47 -6.86 12.50
C SER A 26 8.38 -5.80 11.40
N LEU A 27 9.31 -5.86 10.42
CA LEU A 27 9.32 -5.01 9.24
C LEU A 27 8.11 -5.27 8.35
N ALA A 28 7.79 -6.54 8.08
CA ALA A 28 6.62 -6.93 7.30
C ALA A 28 5.31 -6.44 7.92
N ARG A 29 5.17 -6.52 9.25
CA ARG A 29 4.01 -5.97 9.99
C ARG A 29 3.91 -4.45 9.85
N ARG A 30 5.05 -3.75 9.89
CA ARG A 30 5.10 -2.30 9.72
C ARG A 30 4.72 -1.90 8.30
N ALA A 31 5.28 -2.56 7.29
CA ALA A 31 4.91 -2.39 5.89
C ALA A 31 3.42 -2.64 5.66
N ARG A 32 2.86 -3.73 6.22
CA ARG A 32 1.42 -4.04 6.12
C ARG A 32 0.54 -2.96 6.73
N ARG A 33 0.98 -2.31 7.82
CA ARG A 33 0.24 -1.18 8.42
C ARG A 33 0.21 0.01 7.47
N ILE A 34 1.33 0.34 6.82
CA ILE A 34 1.37 1.47 5.89
C ILE A 34 0.55 1.15 4.62
N VAL A 35 0.60 -0.07 4.10
CA VAL A 35 -0.26 -0.52 2.99
C VAL A 35 -1.75 -0.37 3.34
N LYS A 36 -2.16 -0.78 4.56
CA LYS A 36 -3.54 -0.57 5.01
C LYS A 36 -3.91 0.91 5.09
N GLN A 37 -3.01 1.78 5.56
CA GLN A 37 -3.25 3.23 5.59
C GLN A 37 -3.45 3.81 4.19
N ASN A 38 -2.62 3.39 3.22
CA ASN A 38 -2.75 3.82 1.83
C ASN A 38 -4.07 3.36 1.21
N LEU A 39 -4.48 2.12 1.48
CA LEU A 39 -5.75 1.59 0.97
C LEU A 39 -6.96 2.34 1.57
N VAL A 40 -6.92 2.63 2.87
CA VAL A 40 -7.97 3.41 3.54
C VAL A 40 -8.01 4.84 2.99
N PHE A 41 -6.86 5.47 2.78
CA PHE A 41 -6.78 6.82 2.21
C PHE A 41 -7.33 6.86 0.78
N ALA A 42 -6.89 5.96 -0.10
CA ALA A 42 -7.40 5.87 -1.47
C ALA A 42 -8.92 5.61 -1.49
N GLY A 43 -9.40 4.68 -0.67
CA GLY A 43 -10.83 4.40 -0.53
C GLY A 43 -11.63 5.62 -0.04
N ALA A 44 -11.10 6.37 0.92
CA ALA A 44 -11.74 7.58 1.43
C ALA A 44 -11.88 8.67 0.35
N VAL A 45 -10.85 8.86 -0.49
CA VAL A 45 -10.92 9.85 -1.57
C VAL A 45 -11.91 9.44 -2.65
N ILE A 46 -11.94 8.16 -3.03
CA ILE A 46 -12.94 7.64 -3.98
C ILE A 46 -14.35 7.89 -3.43
N LEU A 47 -14.61 7.56 -2.16
CA LEU A 47 -15.91 7.77 -1.54
C LEU A 47 -16.29 9.25 -1.51
N MET A 48 -15.33 10.14 -1.19
CA MET A 48 -15.52 11.59 -1.18
C MET A 48 -15.88 12.12 -2.57
N LEU A 49 -15.23 11.63 -3.63
CA LEU A 49 -15.52 12.00 -5.02
C LEU A 49 -16.91 11.54 -5.44
N ILE A 50 -17.30 10.31 -5.09
CA ILE A 50 -18.64 9.76 -5.38
C ILE A 50 -19.72 10.60 -4.68
N VAL A 51 -19.55 10.88 -3.38
CA VAL A 51 -20.50 11.71 -2.62
C VAL A 51 -20.59 13.12 -3.21
N SER A 52 -19.46 13.73 -3.57
CA SER A 52 -19.43 15.06 -4.17
C SER A 52 -20.08 15.10 -5.56
N ASN A 53 -19.91 14.03 -6.35
CA ASN A 53 -20.57 13.88 -7.64
C ASN A 53 -22.10 13.85 -7.50
N PHE A 54 -22.63 13.08 -6.55
CA PHE A 54 -24.06 12.98 -6.26
C PHE A 54 -24.64 14.25 -5.60
N ALA A 55 -23.90 14.90 -4.71
CA ALA A 55 -24.39 16.02 -3.91
C ALA A 55 -24.34 17.38 -4.65
N ALA A 56 -23.36 17.60 -5.52
CA ALA A 56 -23.07 18.94 -6.04
C ALA A 56 -23.18 19.07 -7.58
N GLY A 57 -23.47 18.00 -8.33
CA GLY A 57 -23.58 18.07 -9.80
C GLY A 57 -22.31 18.64 -10.44
N ILE A 58 -21.15 18.27 -9.88
CA ILE A 58 -19.87 18.87 -10.24
C ILE A 58 -19.62 18.68 -11.74
N PRO A 59 -19.35 19.77 -12.50
CA PRO A 59 -18.99 19.69 -13.90
C PRO A 59 -17.82 18.72 -14.08
N LEU A 60 -17.91 17.82 -15.06
CA LEU A 60 -16.92 16.77 -15.35
C LEU A 60 -15.44 17.22 -15.23
N PRO A 61 -15.03 18.44 -15.68
CA PRO A 61 -13.63 18.88 -15.56
C PRO A 61 -13.10 18.93 -14.12
N PHE A 62 -13.90 19.39 -13.16
CA PHE A 62 -13.48 19.46 -11.76
C PHE A 62 -13.42 18.08 -11.11
N GLY A 63 -14.29 17.16 -11.52
CA GLY A 63 -14.26 15.76 -11.08
C GLY A 63 -12.98 15.05 -11.53
N VAL A 64 -12.56 15.26 -12.77
CA VAL A 64 -11.30 14.70 -13.32
C VAL A 64 -10.09 15.25 -12.58
N VAL A 65 -10.01 16.57 -12.33
CA VAL A 65 -8.90 17.17 -11.57
C VAL A 65 -8.84 16.62 -10.14
N GLY A 66 -9.99 16.44 -9.48
CA GLY A 66 -10.03 15.82 -8.15
C GLY A 66 -9.58 14.35 -8.16
N HIS A 67 -9.99 13.59 -9.18
CA HIS A 67 -9.57 12.20 -9.36
C HIS A 67 -8.06 12.08 -9.59
N GLU A 68 -7.53 12.79 -10.59
CA GLU A 68 -6.10 12.75 -10.92
C GLU A 68 -5.23 13.34 -9.80
N GLY A 69 -5.69 14.40 -9.13
CA GLY A 69 -5.02 14.96 -7.95
C GLY A 69 -4.95 13.98 -6.77
N SER A 70 -6.00 13.18 -6.59
CA SER A 70 -6.01 12.14 -5.55
C SER A 70 -5.02 11.01 -5.83
N THR A 71 -4.88 10.62 -7.10
CA THR A 71 -3.91 9.61 -7.54
C THR A 71 -2.48 10.07 -7.24
N LEU A 72 -2.16 11.33 -7.53
CA LEU A 72 -0.86 11.91 -7.19
C LEU A 72 -0.58 11.92 -5.68
N LEU A 73 -1.58 12.25 -4.85
CA LEU A 73 -1.45 12.20 -3.39
C LEU A 73 -1.22 10.77 -2.88
N VAL A 74 -1.91 9.78 -3.44
CA VAL A 74 -1.72 8.36 -3.12
C VAL A 74 -0.30 7.92 -3.49
N ILE A 75 0.19 8.30 -4.68
CA ILE A 75 1.57 7.99 -5.13
C ILE A 75 2.60 8.62 -4.19
N LEU A 76 2.44 9.89 -3.81
CA LEU A 76 3.32 10.56 -2.85
C LEU A 76 3.31 9.90 -1.47
N ASN A 77 2.14 9.45 -1.00
CA ASN A 77 2.04 8.69 0.25
C ASN A 77 2.69 7.31 0.14
N GLY A 78 2.60 6.67 -1.03
CA GLY A 78 3.33 5.45 -1.38
C GLY A 78 4.86 5.62 -1.38
N LEU A 79 5.36 6.76 -1.90
CA LEU A 79 6.79 7.09 -1.87
C LEU A 79 7.32 7.30 -0.44
N ARG A 80 6.47 7.67 0.52
CA ARG A 80 6.84 7.74 1.95
C ARG A 80 7.17 6.36 2.55
N LEU A 81 6.69 5.30 1.92
CA LEU A 81 6.92 3.90 2.30
C LEU A 81 8.31 3.40 1.88
N LEU A 82 8.94 4.08 0.92
CA LEU A 82 10.29 3.79 0.41
C LEU A 82 11.41 4.54 1.17
N ARG A 83 11.04 5.39 2.15
CA ARG A 83 11.96 5.99 3.12
C ARG A 83 11.81 5.30 4.47
#